data_AF-A0A8S3TKN0-F1
#
_entry.id   AF-A0A8S3TKN0-F1
#
_cell.length_a   1.000
_cell.length_b   1.000
_cell.length_c   1.000
_cell.angle_alpha   90.00
_cell.angle_beta   90.00
_cell.angle_gamma   90.00
#
_symmetry.space_group_name_H-M   'P 1'
#
loop_
_entity.id
_entity.type
_entity.pdbx_description
1 polymer ?
#
loop_
_entity_poly.entity_id
_entity_poly.type
_entity_poly.pdbx_seq_one_letter_code
_entity_poly.pdbx_strand_id
1 'polypeptide(L)'
;MVNPTQDNLTPYGTASQSSNHETSLPENAIKPPISNIFSISSCAHTALVPGPAWWMFHFSSGYAYITNIKLYYRENYAYRMDGFKLYVTNSSTIPPDGYLCYEDGPGLPNPSTTMTIQCRQLGTYIIYYDNTGDYQFGPIIELCYVAITGCRKGMWGTDCYTKCPTVCIGQHCHPENGLCVWGCGEQKCLNNRWDIKTGVCTEGCVREFSQLCNCYKYNITPYGIATQISNFESLPQNAREPPISNAFTSYNYVADQTPEYFWRRYESVRKNRSCKESSDKEIDDAAKDWLRFSLDREGGRKQRRERKNNINNNDTVEIQIEEDNTRGDDQ
;
A
#
# COMPACT_ATOMS: atom_id res chain seq x y z
N MET A 1 -33.24 -15.70 -13.06
CA MET A 1 -32.10 -15.72 -14.00
C MET A 1 -30.93 -15.12 -13.25
N VAL A 2 -29.86 -15.87 -13.04
CA VAL A 2 -28.68 -15.38 -12.30
C VAL A 2 -27.88 -14.52 -13.28
N ASN A 3 -27.92 -13.19 -13.10
CA ASN A 3 -27.08 -12.27 -13.87
C ASN A 3 -25.62 -12.72 -13.72
N PRO A 4 -24.81 -12.72 -14.79
CA PRO A 4 -23.41 -13.07 -14.65
C PRO A 4 -22.77 -12.03 -13.73
N THR A 5 -22.42 -12.47 -12.53
CA THR A 5 -21.48 -11.82 -11.62
C THR A 5 -20.10 -12.00 -12.25
N GLN A 6 -19.41 -10.92 -12.63
CA GLN A 6 -17.98 -10.77 -12.99
C GLN A 6 -17.20 -12.01 -13.49
N ASP A 7 -16.34 -11.83 -14.49
CA ASP A 7 -15.56 -12.91 -15.11
C ASP A 7 -14.79 -13.79 -14.10
N ASN A 8 -14.78 -15.10 -14.36
CA ASN A 8 -13.78 -16.00 -13.78
C ASN A 8 -12.45 -15.78 -14.51
N LEU A 9 -11.48 -15.19 -13.82
CA LEU A 9 -10.18 -14.83 -14.37
C LEU A 9 -9.15 -15.97 -14.32
N THR A 10 -9.45 -17.03 -13.57
CA THR A 10 -8.56 -18.20 -13.38
C THR A 10 -8.01 -18.80 -14.68
N PRO A 11 -8.81 -18.97 -15.76
CA PRO A 11 -8.31 -19.54 -17.01
C PRO A 11 -7.36 -18.63 -17.80
N TYR A 12 -7.19 -17.37 -17.39
CA TYR A 12 -6.44 -16.34 -18.15
C TYR A 12 -5.08 -16.02 -17.54
N GLY A 13 -4.45 -17.01 -16.91
CA GLY A 13 -3.11 -16.86 -16.34
C GLY A 13 -2.33 -18.16 -16.27
N THR A 14 -1.14 -18.06 -15.69
CA THR A 14 -0.26 -19.18 -15.39
C THR A 14 0.05 -19.22 -13.90
N ALA A 15 0.51 -20.37 -13.41
CA ALA A 15 0.85 -20.57 -12.02
C ALA A 15 2.32 -20.99 -11.87
N SER A 16 2.92 -20.67 -10.74
CA SER A 16 4.26 -21.10 -10.33
C SER A 16 4.30 -21.28 -8.81
N GLN A 17 5.26 -22.04 -8.29
CA GLN A 17 5.39 -22.26 -6.84
C GLN A 17 6.85 -22.46 -6.43
N SER A 18 7.11 -22.36 -5.14
CA SER A 18 8.45 -22.45 -4.54
C SER A 18 9.15 -23.79 -4.79
N SER A 19 8.38 -24.88 -4.80
CA SER A 19 8.87 -26.25 -5.01
C SER A 19 7.70 -27.17 -5.37
N ASN A 20 7.97 -28.35 -5.92
CA ASN A 20 6.94 -29.34 -6.24
C ASN A 20 7.09 -30.57 -5.36
N HIS A 21 6.01 -31.01 -4.73
CA HIS A 21 5.94 -32.35 -4.15
C HIS A 21 5.69 -33.36 -5.28
N GLU A 22 6.70 -34.18 -5.57
CA GLU A 22 6.67 -35.16 -6.66
C GLU A 22 6.27 -34.50 -8.00
N THR A 23 5.17 -34.95 -8.63
CA THR A 23 4.65 -34.42 -9.89
C THR A 23 3.46 -33.49 -9.70
N SER A 24 3.19 -33.03 -8.47
CA SER A 24 2.15 -32.03 -8.21
C SER A 24 2.60 -30.65 -8.66
N LEU A 25 1.92 -30.13 -9.68
CA LEU A 25 2.28 -28.90 -10.38
C LEU A 25 1.45 -27.69 -9.88
N PRO A 26 1.99 -26.47 -9.93
CA PRO A 26 1.27 -25.27 -9.53
C PRO A 26 0.00 -25.03 -10.36
N GLU A 27 -0.02 -25.46 -11.62
CA GLU A 27 -1.16 -25.29 -12.53
C GLU A 27 -2.37 -26.15 -12.15
N ASN A 28 -2.20 -27.16 -11.30
CA ASN A 28 -3.31 -27.97 -10.82
C ASN A 28 -4.33 -27.09 -10.06
N ALA A 29 -3.86 -26.07 -9.34
CA ALA A 29 -4.71 -25.12 -8.61
C ALA A 29 -5.53 -24.17 -9.50
N ILE A 30 -5.37 -24.20 -10.82
CA ILE A 30 -6.10 -23.32 -11.75
C ILE A 30 -6.86 -24.12 -12.83
N LYS A 31 -6.95 -25.44 -12.68
CA LYS A 31 -7.60 -26.35 -13.64
C LYS A 31 -8.71 -27.16 -12.97
N PRO A 32 -9.76 -27.56 -13.70
CA PRO A 32 -10.74 -28.53 -13.22
C PRO A 32 -10.09 -29.91 -12.95
N PRO A 33 -10.69 -30.75 -12.10
CA PRO A 33 -11.96 -30.54 -11.39
C PRO A 33 -11.81 -29.60 -10.20
N ILE A 34 -12.82 -28.76 -9.96
CA ILE A 34 -12.90 -27.91 -8.77
C ILE A 34 -13.33 -28.79 -7.59
N SER A 35 -12.40 -29.08 -6.69
CA SER A 35 -12.61 -29.96 -5.53
C SER A 35 -11.60 -29.63 -4.43
N ASN A 36 -11.84 -30.11 -3.21
CA ASN A 36 -10.87 -30.11 -2.10
C ASN A 36 -10.18 -31.47 -1.95
N ILE A 37 -10.56 -32.46 -2.76
CA ILE A 37 -10.00 -33.82 -2.70
C ILE A 37 -8.62 -33.82 -3.34
N PHE A 38 -7.62 -34.27 -2.60
CA PHE A 38 -6.25 -34.33 -3.08
C PHE A 38 -6.00 -35.52 -3.99
N SER A 39 -5.44 -35.23 -5.16
CA SER A 39 -4.60 -36.13 -5.92
C SER A 39 -3.40 -35.36 -6.45
N ILE A 40 -2.33 -36.07 -6.80
CA ILE A 40 -1.10 -35.47 -7.35
C ILE A 40 -1.36 -34.62 -8.61
N SER A 41 -2.46 -34.86 -9.31
CA SER A 41 -2.86 -34.18 -10.55
C SER A 41 -4.00 -33.17 -10.38
N SER A 42 -4.60 -33.03 -9.19
CA SER A 42 -5.75 -32.15 -8.95
C SER A 42 -5.46 -30.98 -8.02
N CYS A 43 -4.42 -31.07 -7.18
CA CYS A 43 -3.98 -29.95 -6.36
C CYS A 43 -2.52 -29.61 -6.64
N ALA A 44 -2.19 -28.34 -6.45
CA ALA A 44 -0.82 -27.87 -6.31
C ALA A 44 -0.32 -28.22 -4.91
N HIS A 45 0.89 -28.74 -4.81
CA HIS A 45 1.50 -29.17 -3.55
C HIS A 45 2.99 -28.82 -3.54
N THR A 46 3.43 -28.07 -2.55
CA THR A 46 4.87 -27.76 -2.37
C THR A 46 5.61 -28.89 -1.66
N ALA A 47 6.90 -29.06 -1.94
CA ALA A 47 7.71 -30.04 -1.22
C ALA A 47 7.90 -29.65 0.25
N LEU A 48 8.17 -30.65 1.10
CA LEU A 48 8.54 -30.45 2.50
C LEU A 48 10.01 -30.01 2.58
N VAL A 49 10.26 -28.72 2.41
CA VAL A 49 11.61 -28.12 2.45
C VAL A 49 11.66 -26.96 3.44
N PRO A 50 12.79 -26.72 4.12
CA PRO A 50 12.92 -25.58 5.03
C PRO A 50 12.78 -24.24 4.30
N GLY A 51 12.18 -23.25 4.97
CA GLY A 51 11.99 -21.90 4.47
C GLY A 51 10.54 -21.61 4.09
N PRO A 52 10.26 -20.40 3.58
CA PRO A 52 8.90 -20.02 3.18
C PRO A 52 8.43 -20.79 1.95
N ALA A 53 7.15 -21.16 1.94
CA ALA A 53 6.47 -21.70 0.77
C ALA A 53 5.64 -20.62 0.09
N TRP A 54 5.54 -20.67 -1.24
CA TRP A 54 4.68 -19.75 -1.98
C TRP A 54 4.09 -20.40 -3.23
N TRP A 55 2.90 -19.93 -3.59
CA TRP A 55 2.23 -20.20 -4.86
C TRP A 55 1.83 -18.86 -5.47
N MET A 56 2.08 -18.69 -6.77
CA MET A 56 1.89 -17.43 -7.48
C MET A 56 1.12 -17.64 -8.77
N PHE A 57 0.04 -16.89 -8.93
CA PHE A 57 -0.70 -16.72 -10.18
C PHE A 57 -0.22 -15.48 -10.92
N HIS A 58 -0.07 -15.57 -12.24
CA HIS A 58 0.29 -14.45 -13.12
C HIS A 58 -0.76 -14.27 -14.21
N PHE A 59 -1.35 -13.09 -14.32
CA PHE A 59 -2.32 -12.80 -15.39
C PHE A 59 -1.61 -12.64 -16.74
N SER A 60 -2.05 -13.40 -17.75
CA SER A 60 -1.44 -13.35 -19.10
C SER A 60 -1.61 -12.00 -19.80
N SER A 61 -2.63 -11.22 -19.42
CA SER A 61 -2.89 -9.85 -19.93
C SER A 61 -2.08 -8.76 -19.21
N GLY A 62 -1.15 -9.13 -18.33
CA GLY A 62 -0.46 -8.21 -17.43
C GLY A 62 -1.35 -7.88 -16.23
N TYR A 63 -2.27 -6.93 -16.36
CA TYR A 63 -3.13 -6.51 -15.25
C TYR A 63 -4.53 -7.11 -15.32
N ALA A 64 -5.13 -7.32 -14.14
CA ALA A 64 -6.57 -7.49 -13.98
C ALA A 64 -7.04 -6.80 -12.70
N TYR A 65 -8.32 -6.41 -12.68
CA TYR A 65 -8.95 -5.93 -11.45
C TYR A 65 -9.63 -7.11 -10.77
N ILE A 66 -9.14 -7.49 -9.61
CA ILE A 66 -9.67 -8.57 -8.78
C ILE A 66 -10.73 -7.98 -7.84
N THR A 67 -11.82 -8.71 -7.63
CA THR A 67 -12.82 -8.36 -6.60
C THR A 67 -12.82 -9.33 -5.46
N ASN A 68 -12.71 -10.63 -5.76
CA ASN A 68 -12.59 -11.67 -4.76
C ASN A 68 -11.79 -12.87 -5.27
N ILE A 69 -11.21 -13.59 -4.33
CA ILE A 69 -10.40 -14.78 -4.56
C ILE A 69 -10.96 -15.88 -3.65
N LYS A 70 -11.44 -16.96 -4.25
CA LYS A 70 -11.94 -18.12 -3.52
C LYS A 70 -10.93 -19.25 -3.59
N LEU A 71 -10.47 -19.67 -2.42
CA LEU A 71 -9.51 -20.76 -2.25
C LEU A 71 -10.27 -22.06 -1.97
N TYR A 72 -9.83 -23.13 -2.62
CA TYR A 72 -10.18 -24.51 -2.33
C TYR A 72 -8.89 -25.21 -1.92
N TYR A 73 -8.72 -25.40 -0.62
CA TYR A 73 -7.57 -26.05 0.00
C TYR A 73 -7.86 -27.53 0.25
N ARG A 74 -6.82 -28.36 0.30
CA ARG A 74 -6.95 -29.80 0.58
C ARG A 74 -7.82 -30.09 1.82
N GLU A 75 -8.79 -30.98 1.67
CA GLU A 75 -9.65 -31.43 2.76
C GLU A 75 -8.86 -32.14 3.88
N ASN A 76 -9.27 -31.98 5.14
CA ASN A 76 -8.62 -32.55 6.33
C ASN A 76 -7.21 -32.04 6.65
N TYR A 77 -6.64 -31.14 5.84
CA TYR A 77 -5.30 -30.58 6.04
C TYR A 77 -5.28 -29.06 6.23
N ALA A 78 -6.44 -28.44 6.53
CA ALA A 78 -6.56 -27.00 6.70
C ALA A 78 -5.70 -26.41 7.83
N TYR A 79 -5.28 -27.23 8.79
CA TYR A 79 -4.32 -26.84 9.84
C TYR A 79 -2.94 -26.45 9.28
N ARG A 80 -2.62 -26.81 8.03
CA ARG A 80 -1.41 -26.36 7.33
C ARG A 80 -1.54 -24.98 6.71
N MET A 81 -2.72 -24.38 6.72
CA MET A 81 -2.96 -22.99 6.32
C MET A 81 -2.67 -22.03 7.49
N ASP A 82 -1.80 -22.38 8.43
CA ASP A 82 -1.54 -21.55 9.61
C ASP A 82 -0.61 -20.38 9.27
N GLY A 83 -1.11 -19.15 9.43
CA GLY A 83 -0.29 -17.93 9.27
C GLY A 83 -0.02 -17.50 7.82
N PHE A 84 -0.73 -18.07 6.85
CA PHE A 84 -0.59 -17.70 5.44
C PHE A 84 -1.09 -16.28 5.17
N LYS A 85 -0.53 -15.69 4.10
CA LYS A 85 -0.88 -14.36 3.62
C LYS A 85 -1.22 -14.44 2.14
N LEU A 86 -2.21 -13.66 1.72
CA LEU A 86 -2.59 -13.54 0.32
C LEU A 86 -2.37 -12.10 -0.15
N TYR A 87 -1.61 -11.94 -1.23
CA TYR A 87 -1.26 -10.64 -1.79
C TYR A 87 -1.77 -10.48 -3.22
N VAL A 88 -2.10 -9.24 -3.58
CA VAL A 88 -2.19 -8.78 -4.96
C VAL A 88 -1.05 -7.78 -5.18
N THR A 89 -0.20 -8.02 -6.18
CA THR A 89 0.98 -7.19 -6.46
C THR A 89 1.23 -7.02 -7.97
N ASN A 90 2.08 -6.06 -8.30
CA ASN A 90 2.57 -5.82 -9.67
C ASN A 90 3.96 -6.40 -9.92
N SER A 91 4.57 -7.00 -8.89
CA SER A 91 5.92 -7.56 -8.90
C SER A 91 5.89 -9.06 -8.56
N SER A 92 6.84 -9.83 -9.09
CA SER A 92 7.03 -11.24 -8.73
C SER A 92 7.99 -11.46 -7.56
N THR A 93 8.26 -10.41 -6.76
CA THR A 93 9.17 -10.47 -5.61
C THR A 93 8.62 -11.33 -4.48
N ILE A 94 9.51 -12.11 -3.85
CA ILE A 94 9.24 -12.93 -2.67
C ILE A 94 10.25 -12.52 -1.58
N PRO A 95 9.81 -12.08 -0.38
CA PRO A 95 8.42 -11.92 0.05
C PRO A 95 7.66 -10.86 -0.77
N PRO A 96 6.32 -10.97 -0.90
CA PRO A 96 5.53 -10.01 -1.66
C PRO A 96 5.53 -8.61 -1.05
N ASP A 97 5.56 -7.58 -1.90
CA ASP A 97 5.55 -6.14 -1.57
C ASP A 97 4.21 -5.45 -1.91
N GLY A 98 3.18 -6.24 -2.22
CA GLY A 98 1.88 -5.75 -2.69
C GLY A 98 0.84 -5.51 -1.60
N TYR A 99 -0.39 -5.35 -2.06
CA TYR A 99 -1.54 -5.21 -1.18
C TYR A 99 -1.85 -6.54 -0.48
N LEU A 100 -1.81 -6.54 0.84
CA LEU A 100 -2.20 -7.68 1.68
C LEU A 100 -3.74 -7.80 1.69
N CYS A 101 -4.27 -8.77 0.96
CA CYS A 101 -5.69 -9.07 0.89
C CYS A 101 -6.20 -9.80 2.14
N TYR A 102 -5.37 -10.69 2.69
CA TYR A 102 -5.71 -11.54 3.81
C TYR A 102 -4.45 -11.98 4.54
N GLU A 103 -4.54 -12.07 5.86
CA GLU A 103 -3.53 -12.66 6.73
C GLU A 103 -4.27 -13.57 7.72
N ASP A 104 -3.84 -14.82 7.76
CA ASP A 104 -4.28 -15.75 8.78
C ASP A 104 -3.59 -15.43 10.11
N GLY A 105 -4.40 -15.30 11.17
CA GLY A 105 -3.97 -14.76 12.45
C GLY A 105 -3.89 -15.83 13.55
N PRO A 106 -2.97 -15.68 14.53
CA PRO A 106 -2.85 -16.61 15.63
C PRO A 106 -4.11 -16.64 16.49
N GLY A 107 -4.61 -17.85 16.79
CA GLY A 107 -5.81 -18.06 17.61
C GLY A 107 -7.14 -17.99 16.85
N LEU A 108 -7.11 -17.85 15.52
CA LEU A 108 -8.28 -18.11 14.70
C LEU A 108 -8.49 -19.63 14.57
N PRO A 109 -9.75 -20.10 14.44
CA PRO A 109 -10.00 -21.47 14.01
C PRO A 109 -9.31 -21.70 12.67
N ASN A 110 -8.80 -22.93 12.44
CA ASN A 110 -8.26 -23.32 11.13
C ASN A 110 -9.18 -22.82 10.02
N PRO A 111 -8.63 -22.19 8.97
CA PRO A 111 -9.43 -21.71 7.86
C PRO A 111 -10.32 -22.83 7.33
N SER A 112 -11.53 -22.46 6.91
CA SER A 112 -12.35 -23.40 6.15
C SER A 112 -11.57 -23.84 4.91
N THR A 113 -11.60 -25.14 4.60
CA THR A 113 -10.98 -25.69 3.39
C THR A 113 -11.49 -25.01 2.12
N THR A 114 -12.66 -24.38 2.18
CA THR A 114 -13.14 -23.45 1.16
C THR A 114 -13.44 -22.09 1.78
N MET A 115 -12.78 -21.03 1.27
CA MET A 115 -12.96 -19.67 1.77
C MET A 115 -12.90 -18.64 0.64
N THR A 116 -13.67 -17.57 0.78
CA THR A 116 -13.70 -16.44 -0.18
C THR A 116 -13.13 -15.20 0.48
N ILE A 117 -12.02 -14.70 -0.06
CA ILE A 117 -11.36 -13.46 0.35
C ILE A 117 -11.83 -12.34 -0.57
N GLN A 118 -12.36 -11.26 0.00
CA GLN A 118 -12.63 -10.04 -0.74
C GLN A 118 -11.32 -9.28 -0.93
N CYS A 119 -10.93 -9.03 -2.17
CA CYS A 119 -9.73 -8.24 -2.48
C CYS A 119 -9.96 -7.40 -3.72
N ARG A 120 -10.41 -6.16 -3.50
CA ARG A 120 -10.75 -5.17 -4.54
C ARG A 120 -9.50 -4.43 -4.99
N GLN A 121 -8.65 -5.12 -5.74
CA GLN A 121 -7.35 -4.59 -6.12
C GLN A 121 -7.03 -4.84 -7.59
N LEU A 122 -6.30 -3.90 -8.17
CA LEU A 122 -5.68 -4.07 -9.48
C LEU A 122 -4.28 -4.66 -9.28
N GLY A 123 -3.97 -5.73 -10.00
CA GLY A 123 -2.64 -6.33 -9.95
C GLY A 123 -2.29 -7.22 -11.12
N THR A 124 -1.03 -7.64 -11.15
CA THR A 124 -0.47 -8.57 -12.15
C THR A 124 -0.26 -9.97 -11.59
N TYR A 125 -0.08 -10.08 -10.27
CA TYR A 125 0.13 -11.34 -9.57
C TYR A 125 -0.82 -11.46 -8.38
N ILE A 126 -1.24 -12.69 -8.12
CA ILE A 126 -1.80 -13.10 -6.82
C ILE A 126 -0.79 -14.05 -6.20
N ILE A 127 -0.36 -13.78 -4.98
CA ILE A 127 0.65 -14.60 -4.29
C ILE A 127 0.07 -15.09 -2.97
N TYR A 128 -0.06 -16.42 -2.85
CA TYR A 128 -0.20 -17.10 -1.57
C TYR A 128 1.20 -17.30 -1.01
N TYR A 129 1.46 -16.75 0.17
CA TYR A 129 2.76 -16.78 0.81
C TYR A 129 2.62 -17.27 2.25
N ASP A 130 3.43 -18.25 2.63
CA ASP A 130 3.47 -18.76 3.98
C ASP A 130 4.92 -18.90 4.45
N ASN A 131 5.23 -18.22 5.55
CA ASN A 131 6.51 -18.26 6.23
C ASN A 131 6.41 -18.77 7.67
N THR A 132 5.23 -19.17 8.10
CA THR A 132 4.94 -19.68 9.44
C THR A 132 4.77 -21.19 9.35
N GLY A 133 3.74 -21.62 8.63
CA GLY A 133 3.38 -23.01 8.47
C GLY A 133 3.01 -23.73 9.77
N ASP A 134 2.77 -25.03 9.64
CA ASP A 134 2.47 -25.90 10.78
C ASP A 134 3.71 -26.12 11.66
N TYR A 135 3.49 -26.31 12.96
CA TYR A 135 4.55 -26.55 13.95
C TYR A 135 5.43 -27.77 13.62
N GLN A 136 4.87 -28.81 12.98
CA GLN A 136 5.59 -30.05 12.75
C GLN A 136 6.48 -30.00 11.50
N PHE A 137 6.01 -29.39 10.42
CA PHE A 137 6.68 -29.46 9.11
C PHE A 137 7.04 -28.11 8.50
N GLY A 138 6.66 -27.00 9.12
CA GLY A 138 6.74 -25.68 8.51
C GLY A 138 5.71 -25.50 7.39
N PRO A 139 5.91 -24.51 6.51
CA PRO A 139 4.90 -24.12 5.52
C PRO A 139 4.83 -25.13 4.37
N ILE A 140 3.63 -25.67 4.15
CA ILE A 140 3.30 -26.57 3.04
C ILE A 140 2.01 -26.06 2.41
N ILE A 141 2.02 -25.80 1.10
CA ILE A 141 0.87 -25.26 0.38
C ILE A 141 0.22 -26.40 -0.41
N GLU A 142 -1.09 -26.58 -0.21
CA GLU A 142 -1.91 -27.62 -0.86
C GLU A 142 -3.20 -27.05 -1.46
N LEU A 143 -3.04 -26.18 -2.47
CA LEU A 143 -4.14 -25.50 -3.15
C LEU A 143 -4.74 -26.40 -4.24
N CYS A 144 -6.00 -26.78 -4.11
CA CYS A 144 -6.71 -27.60 -5.10
C CYS A 144 -7.40 -26.75 -6.17
N TYR A 145 -7.91 -25.57 -5.83
CA TYR A 145 -8.37 -24.61 -6.83
C TYR A 145 -8.33 -23.18 -6.29
N VAL A 146 -8.01 -22.22 -7.15
CA VAL A 146 -8.03 -20.78 -6.86
C VAL A 146 -8.96 -20.13 -7.86
N ALA A 147 -10.19 -19.85 -7.46
CA ALA A 147 -11.16 -19.14 -8.30
C ALA A 147 -11.00 -17.64 -8.13
N ILE A 148 -10.55 -16.97 -9.18
CA ILE A 148 -10.32 -15.53 -9.21
C ILE A 148 -11.50 -14.87 -9.91
N THR A 149 -12.18 -13.95 -9.25
CA THR A 149 -13.29 -13.19 -9.83
C THR A 149 -12.89 -11.73 -9.99
N GLY A 150 -13.26 -11.14 -11.12
CA GLY A 150 -12.96 -9.75 -11.41
C GLY A 150 -13.20 -9.39 -12.86
N CYS A 151 -12.57 -8.32 -13.35
CA CYS A 151 -12.57 -7.96 -14.76
C CYS A 151 -11.14 -7.89 -15.31
N ARG A 152 -11.00 -8.32 -16.57
CA ARG A 152 -9.74 -8.17 -17.31
C ARG A 152 -9.44 -6.69 -17.55
N LYS A 153 -8.17 -6.37 -17.80
CA LYS A 153 -7.74 -5.02 -18.18
C LYS A 153 -8.62 -4.45 -19.30
N GLY A 154 -9.01 -3.18 -19.15
CA GLY A 154 -9.78 -2.46 -20.16
C GLY A 154 -11.26 -2.78 -20.18
N MET A 155 -11.77 -3.59 -19.24
CA MET A 155 -13.18 -3.96 -19.17
C MET A 155 -13.78 -3.69 -17.78
N TRP A 156 -15.06 -3.35 -17.74
CA TRP A 156 -15.86 -3.16 -16.54
C TRP A 156 -17.33 -3.47 -16.81
N GLY A 157 -18.16 -3.31 -15.77
CA GLY A 157 -19.54 -3.72 -15.72
C GLY A 157 -19.67 -5.02 -14.92
N THR A 158 -20.92 -5.34 -14.56
CA THR A 158 -21.21 -6.61 -13.87
C THR A 158 -20.82 -7.82 -14.70
N ASP A 159 -20.79 -7.68 -16.03
CA ASP A 159 -20.47 -8.71 -17.01
C ASP A 159 -19.08 -8.55 -17.65
N CYS A 160 -18.30 -7.54 -17.24
CA CYS A 160 -16.99 -7.23 -17.83
C CYS A 160 -16.98 -7.11 -19.36
N TYR A 161 -18.09 -6.69 -19.99
CA TYR A 161 -18.16 -6.46 -21.45
C TYR A 161 -18.07 -4.99 -21.87
N THR A 162 -18.25 -4.07 -20.93
CA THR A 162 -18.15 -2.64 -21.22
C THR A 162 -16.69 -2.23 -21.22
N LYS A 163 -16.23 -1.56 -22.28
CA LYS A 163 -14.85 -1.05 -22.33
C LYS A 163 -14.65 0.04 -21.28
N CYS A 164 -13.49 0.02 -20.61
CA CYS A 164 -13.08 1.10 -19.74
C CYS A 164 -13.06 2.42 -20.52
N PRO A 165 -13.45 3.54 -19.88
CA PRO A 165 -13.30 4.86 -20.49
C PRO A 165 -11.87 5.08 -20.99
N THR A 166 -11.74 5.60 -22.21
CA THR A 166 -10.43 5.89 -22.83
C THR A 166 -9.65 6.96 -22.08
N VAL A 167 -10.32 7.71 -21.21
CA VAL A 167 -9.72 8.70 -20.32
C VAL A 167 -8.91 8.07 -19.17
N CYS A 168 -9.18 6.81 -18.81
CA CYS A 168 -8.47 6.15 -17.72
C CYS A 168 -7.04 5.80 -18.13
N ILE A 169 -6.07 6.19 -17.30
CA ILE A 169 -4.66 5.85 -17.52
C ILE A 169 -4.51 4.33 -17.62
N GLY A 170 -3.90 3.88 -18.72
CA GLY A 170 -3.70 2.45 -19.03
C GLY A 170 -4.99 1.64 -19.24
N GLN A 171 -6.15 2.28 -19.36
CA GLN A 171 -7.47 1.63 -19.36
C GLN A 171 -7.73 0.81 -18.10
N HIS A 172 -7.28 1.31 -16.95
CA HIS A 172 -7.55 0.72 -15.65
C HIS A 172 -8.75 1.42 -15.00
N CYS A 173 -9.87 0.71 -14.95
CA CYS A 173 -11.09 1.22 -14.34
C CYS A 173 -11.68 0.20 -13.35
N HIS A 174 -12.46 0.70 -12.40
CA HIS A 174 -13.09 -0.10 -11.38
C HIS A 174 -14.26 -0.89 -11.99
N PRO A 175 -14.40 -2.19 -11.69
CA PRO A 175 -15.29 -3.09 -12.42
C PRO A 175 -16.78 -2.76 -12.21
N GLU A 176 -17.14 -2.15 -11.08
CA GLU A 176 -18.56 -1.88 -10.77
C GLU A 176 -19.08 -0.54 -11.29
N ASN A 177 -18.22 0.47 -11.41
CA ASN A 177 -18.65 1.86 -11.68
C ASN A 177 -17.84 2.57 -12.78
N GLY A 178 -16.81 1.92 -13.34
CA GLY A 178 -16.03 2.46 -14.46
C GLY A 178 -15.11 3.61 -14.07
N LEU A 179 -14.97 3.95 -12.79
CA LEU A 179 -14.07 4.99 -12.31
C LEU A 179 -12.60 4.62 -12.56
N CYS A 180 -11.80 5.58 -12.98
CA CYS A 180 -10.39 5.36 -13.29
C CYS A 180 -9.57 5.12 -12.01
N VAL A 181 -9.00 3.93 -11.88
CA VAL A 181 -8.26 3.50 -10.68
C VAL A 181 -6.96 4.28 -10.52
N TRP A 182 -6.30 4.59 -11.64
CA TRP A 182 -5.09 5.43 -11.69
C TRP A 182 -5.39 6.82 -12.25
N GLY A 183 -6.63 7.30 -12.09
CA GLY A 183 -7.03 8.62 -12.57
C GLY A 183 -6.92 8.80 -14.09
N CYS A 184 -6.83 10.06 -14.49
CA CYS A 184 -7.13 10.50 -15.87
C CYS A 184 -6.04 11.36 -16.54
N GLY A 185 -5.00 11.73 -15.80
CA GLY A 185 -3.85 12.47 -16.32
C GLY A 185 -4.06 13.97 -16.56
N GLU A 186 -3.03 14.59 -17.15
CA GLU A 186 -2.76 16.03 -17.19
C GLU A 186 -3.94 16.91 -17.62
N GLN A 187 -4.52 16.65 -18.78
CA GLN A 187 -5.53 17.52 -19.40
C GLN A 187 -6.95 17.36 -18.84
N LYS A 188 -7.12 16.48 -17.85
CA LYS A 188 -8.42 16.14 -17.26
C LYS A 188 -8.58 16.71 -15.85
N CYS A 189 -7.47 17.20 -15.29
CA CYS A 189 -7.39 17.83 -13.98
C CYS A 189 -7.45 19.36 -14.09
N LEU A 190 -8.06 20.00 -13.11
CA LEU A 190 -8.05 21.46 -13.00
C LEU A 190 -6.60 21.95 -12.88
N ASN A 191 -6.30 23.06 -13.57
CA ASN A 191 -4.98 23.68 -13.65
C ASN A 191 -3.84 22.73 -14.05
N ASN A 192 -4.15 21.60 -14.69
CA ASN A 192 -3.17 20.55 -14.97
C ASN A 192 -2.41 20.17 -13.68
N ARG A 193 -3.12 19.98 -12.56
CA ARG A 193 -2.52 19.58 -11.27
C ARG A 193 -2.98 18.18 -10.90
N TRP A 194 -2.05 17.24 -10.94
CA TRP A 194 -2.28 15.85 -10.59
C TRP A 194 -1.06 15.23 -9.92
N ASP A 195 -1.28 14.14 -9.20
CA ASP A 195 -0.20 13.32 -8.67
C ASP A 195 0.38 12.45 -9.80
N ILE A 196 1.66 12.62 -10.11
CA ILE A 196 2.31 11.96 -11.24
C ILE A 196 2.35 10.42 -11.10
N LYS A 197 2.30 9.89 -9.87
CA LYS A 197 2.39 8.45 -9.61
C LYS A 197 1.03 7.77 -9.75
N THR A 198 -0.03 8.44 -9.30
CA THR A 198 -1.38 7.87 -9.20
C THR A 198 -2.34 8.41 -10.24
N GLY A 199 -2.00 9.49 -10.95
CA GLY A 199 -2.83 10.13 -11.96
C GLY A 199 -4.07 10.86 -11.41
N VAL A 200 -4.18 10.97 -10.08
CA VAL A 200 -5.31 11.58 -9.36
C VAL A 200 -5.21 13.10 -9.43
N CYS A 201 -6.33 13.76 -9.73
CA CYS A 201 -6.37 15.22 -9.83
C CYS A 201 -6.37 15.85 -8.43
N THR A 202 -5.31 16.62 -8.12
CA THR A 202 -5.11 17.19 -6.78
C THR A 202 -5.96 18.43 -6.55
N GLU A 203 -6.23 19.23 -7.60
CA GLU A 203 -7.07 20.42 -7.50
C GLU A 203 -8.50 20.23 -8.01
N GLY A 204 -8.91 18.98 -8.19
CA GLY A 204 -10.19 18.61 -8.77
C GLY A 204 -10.11 18.38 -10.28
N CYS A 205 -11.23 17.96 -10.88
CA CYS A 205 -11.31 17.64 -12.30
C CYS A 205 -12.09 18.69 -13.07
N VAL A 206 -11.77 18.82 -14.36
CA VAL A 206 -12.60 19.57 -15.30
C VAL A 206 -14.01 18.95 -15.29
N ARG A 207 -15.07 19.79 -15.32
CA ARG A 207 -16.47 19.36 -15.10
C ARG A 207 -16.85 18.10 -15.89
N GLU A 208 -16.45 18.03 -17.16
CA GLU A 208 -16.74 16.92 -18.08
C GLU A 208 -16.17 15.56 -17.62
N PHE A 209 -15.10 15.55 -16.83
CA PHE A 209 -14.40 14.33 -16.41
C PHE A 209 -14.59 14.00 -14.92
N SER A 210 -15.31 14.86 -14.18
CA SER A 210 -15.54 14.69 -12.74
C SER A 210 -16.30 13.43 -12.34
N GLN A 211 -17.00 12.79 -13.28
CA GLN A 211 -17.77 11.56 -13.04
C GLN A 211 -16.96 10.27 -13.23
N LEU A 212 -15.80 10.35 -13.88
CA LEU A 212 -14.97 9.18 -14.22
C LEU A 212 -13.61 9.21 -13.53
N CYS A 213 -13.10 10.41 -13.25
CA CYS A 213 -11.79 10.59 -12.67
C CYS A 213 -11.85 10.63 -11.15
N ASN A 214 -10.79 10.13 -10.52
CA ASN A 214 -10.62 10.31 -9.08
C ASN A 214 -10.09 11.74 -8.84
N CYS A 215 -10.90 12.55 -8.15
CA CYS A 215 -10.64 13.98 -7.95
C CYS A 215 -10.78 14.29 -6.46
N TYR A 216 -9.79 14.96 -5.87
CA TYR A 216 -9.97 15.57 -4.56
C TYR A 216 -10.80 16.85 -4.72
N LYS A 217 -11.87 17.01 -3.94
CA LYS A 217 -12.54 18.30 -3.77
C LYS A 217 -11.92 18.99 -2.57
N TYR A 218 -11.29 20.14 -2.79
CA TYR A 218 -11.07 21.10 -1.72
C TYR A 218 -12.27 22.06 -1.69
N ASN A 219 -12.90 22.23 -0.52
CA ASN A 219 -13.72 23.42 -0.32
C ASN A 219 -12.76 24.60 -0.16
N ILE A 220 -12.61 25.41 -1.21
CA ILE A 220 -11.96 26.71 -1.08
C ILE A 220 -12.97 27.60 -0.36
N THR A 221 -12.76 27.82 0.95
CA THR A 221 -13.46 28.89 1.66
C THR A 221 -13.07 30.24 1.04
N PRO A 222 -13.92 31.27 1.11
CA PRO A 222 -13.60 32.61 0.54
C PRO A 222 -12.32 33.26 1.10
N TYR A 223 -11.64 32.63 2.06
CA TYR A 223 -10.37 33.06 2.65
C TYR A 223 -9.16 32.19 2.25
N GLY A 224 -9.31 31.25 1.31
CA GLY A 224 -8.17 30.52 0.73
C GLY A 224 -7.64 29.35 1.56
N ILE A 225 -8.37 28.87 2.56
CA ILE A 225 -8.00 27.67 3.33
C ILE A 225 -8.68 26.45 2.68
N ALA A 226 -7.87 25.49 2.25
CA ALA A 226 -8.30 24.23 1.66
C ALA A 226 -8.46 23.17 2.76
N THR A 227 -9.67 22.71 3.01
CA THR A 227 -9.95 21.52 3.85
C THR A 227 -10.23 20.32 2.95
N GLN A 228 -9.56 19.19 3.21
CA GLN A 228 -9.70 17.93 2.47
C GLN A 228 -11.11 17.37 2.66
N ILE A 229 -11.84 17.15 1.58
CA ILE A 229 -13.06 16.34 1.59
C ILE A 229 -12.72 15.03 0.88
N SER A 230 -12.60 13.96 1.67
CA SER A 230 -12.70 12.60 1.12
C SER A 230 -14.12 12.40 0.59
N ASN A 231 -14.26 11.84 -0.61
CA ASN A 231 -15.56 11.50 -1.17
C ASN A 231 -16.35 10.65 -0.15
N PHE A 232 -17.52 11.14 0.26
CA PHE A 232 -18.48 10.41 1.06
C PHE A 232 -19.20 9.41 0.15
N GLU A 233 -18.88 8.12 0.29
CA GLU A 233 -19.88 7.07 0.62
C GLU A 233 -19.20 5.73 1.03
N SER A 234 -19.41 5.40 2.31
CA SER A 234 -19.32 4.12 3.04
C SER A 234 -18.14 3.15 2.82
N LEU A 235 -17.16 3.19 3.74
CA LEU A 235 -16.42 2.01 4.21
C LEU A 235 -16.84 1.68 5.65
N PRO A 236 -16.97 0.40 6.03
CA PRO A 236 -17.34 0.01 7.39
C PRO A 236 -16.20 0.34 8.37
N GLN A 237 -16.60 0.89 9.52
CA GLN A 237 -15.71 1.16 10.65
C GLN A 237 -15.10 -0.15 11.15
N ASN A 238 -13.81 -0.38 10.87
CA ASN A 238 -12.84 -1.10 11.72
C ASN A 238 -11.56 -1.41 10.92
N ALA A 239 -10.66 -0.44 10.81
CA ALA A 239 -9.27 -0.70 10.44
C ALA A 239 -8.38 0.03 11.45
N ARG A 240 -7.72 -0.73 12.32
CA ARG A 240 -6.63 -0.24 13.18
C ARG A 240 -5.41 0.04 12.30
N GLU A 241 -4.76 1.17 12.56
CA GLU A 241 -3.50 1.57 11.91
C GLU A 241 -2.36 0.59 12.20
N PRO A 242 -1.49 0.28 11.22
CA PRO A 242 -0.26 -0.48 11.48
C PRO A 242 0.85 0.43 12.06
N PRO A 243 1.76 -0.12 12.89
CA PRO A 243 2.83 0.64 13.53
C PRO A 243 3.96 0.97 12.54
N ILE A 244 4.37 2.23 12.54
CA ILE A 244 5.54 2.72 11.80
C ILE A 244 6.80 2.21 12.51
N SER A 245 7.54 1.30 11.87
CA SER A 245 8.85 0.84 12.35
C SER A 245 9.98 1.74 11.82
N ASN A 246 10.66 2.36 12.78
CA ASN A 246 12.06 2.80 12.86
C ASN A 246 12.94 2.69 11.61
N ALA A 247 13.37 3.83 11.07
CA ALA A 247 14.52 3.89 10.17
C ALA A 247 15.31 5.21 10.28
N PHE A 248 15.69 5.68 11.47
CA PHE A 248 16.77 6.68 11.61
C PHE A 248 17.55 6.48 12.91
N THR A 249 18.82 6.12 12.80
CA THR A 249 19.80 6.17 13.89
C THR A 249 20.44 7.57 13.96
N SER A 250 20.63 8.03 15.21
CA SER A 250 21.18 9.32 15.65
C SER A 250 22.57 9.67 15.11
N TYR A 251 22.96 10.96 15.09
CA TYR A 251 24.09 11.49 15.90
C TYR A 251 24.38 13.01 15.73
N ASN A 252 24.57 13.65 16.89
CA ASN A 252 25.43 14.77 17.34
C ASN A 252 25.70 16.03 16.51
N TYR A 253 25.34 17.17 17.13
CA TYR A 253 25.74 18.55 16.82
C TYR A 253 27.10 18.88 17.43
N VAL A 254 27.99 19.52 16.64
CA VAL A 254 29.03 20.42 17.17
C VAL A 254 28.78 21.78 16.52
N ALA A 255 28.49 22.78 17.34
CA ALA A 255 28.32 24.16 16.92
C ALA A 255 29.69 24.84 16.90
N ASP A 256 29.99 25.61 15.85
CA ASP A 256 31.00 26.65 15.93
C ASP A 256 30.44 27.96 15.38
N GLN A 257 30.71 29.03 16.11
CA GLN A 257 30.14 30.37 15.97
C GLN A 257 31.03 31.22 15.06
N THR A 258 30.46 31.94 14.08
CA THR A 258 30.78 33.35 13.78
C THR A 258 29.88 33.90 12.65
N PRO A 259 29.50 35.20 12.68
CA PRO A 259 28.60 35.82 11.71
C PRO A 259 29.39 36.67 10.70
N GLU A 260 29.14 36.51 9.40
CA GLU A 260 29.06 37.61 8.43
C GLU A 260 28.74 37.14 7.00
N TYR A 261 27.99 38.00 6.31
CA TYR A 261 27.41 37.88 4.98
C TYR A 261 28.26 37.18 3.92
N PHE A 262 27.79 36.05 3.38
CA PHE A 262 28.02 35.64 1.99
C PHE A 262 27.04 34.51 1.64
N TRP A 263 26.32 34.62 0.53
CA TRP A 263 25.48 33.55 -0.01
C TRP A 263 26.35 32.35 -0.40
N ARG A 264 26.64 31.45 0.56
CA ARG A 264 27.25 30.16 0.26
C ARG A 264 26.20 29.25 -0.34
N ARG A 265 26.46 28.89 -1.60
CA ARG A 265 25.96 27.70 -2.29
C ARG A 265 25.91 26.55 -1.26
N TYR A 266 24.74 25.93 -1.07
CA TYR A 266 24.56 24.79 -0.16
C TYR A 266 25.42 23.62 -0.67
N GLU A 267 26.69 23.56 -0.27
CA GLU A 267 27.56 22.46 -0.59
C GLU A 267 27.27 21.28 0.36
N SER A 268 26.67 20.26 -0.25
CA SER A 268 26.73 18.83 0.07
C SER A 268 25.82 18.30 1.20
N VAL A 269 24.59 17.94 0.81
CA VAL A 269 24.06 16.64 1.26
C VAL A 269 25.03 15.58 0.74
N ARG A 270 25.79 14.93 1.61
CA ARG A 270 26.74 13.89 1.19
C ARG A 270 25.93 12.69 0.68
N LYS A 271 26.20 12.27 -0.56
CA LYS A 271 25.66 11.02 -1.13
C LYS A 271 25.99 9.86 -0.20
N ASN A 272 24.96 9.24 0.38
CA ASN A 272 25.12 7.95 1.03
C ASN A 272 25.16 6.84 -0.05
N ARG A 273 25.44 5.60 0.36
CA ARG A 273 25.55 4.44 -0.55
C ARG A 273 24.28 4.23 -1.39
N SER A 274 23.12 4.67 -0.90
CA SER A 274 21.81 4.52 -1.54
C SER A 274 21.53 5.54 -2.64
N CYS A 275 22.32 6.62 -2.74
CA CYS A 275 22.16 7.68 -3.75
C CYS A 275 23.36 7.75 -4.72
N LYS A 276 24.11 6.65 -4.86
CA LYS A 276 25.37 6.63 -5.64
C LYS A 276 25.17 6.90 -7.13
N GLU A 277 24.00 6.56 -7.68
CA GLU A 277 23.66 6.76 -9.09
C GLU A 277 22.83 8.02 -9.38
N SER A 278 22.39 8.73 -8.33
CA SER A 278 21.59 9.95 -8.48
C SER A 278 22.47 11.17 -8.73
N SER A 279 22.01 12.06 -9.60
CA SER A 279 22.65 13.36 -9.84
C SER A 279 22.48 14.31 -8.66
N ASP A 280 23.39 15.27 -8.50
CA ASP A 280 23.32 16.24 -7.41
C ASP A 280 22.04 17.09 -7.46
N LYS A 281 21.51 17.31 -8.67
CA LYS A 281 20.25 18.01 -8.90
C LYS A 281 19.05 17.22 -8.40
N GLU A 282 19.00 15.92 -8.65
CA GLU A 282 17.90 15.06 -8.15
C GLU A 282 17.89 14.97 -6.64
N ILE A 283 19.06 14.97 -6.01
CA ILE A 283 19.19 14.97 -4.55
C ILE A 283 18.73 16.31 -3.97
N ASP A 284 19.10 17.43 -4.59
CA ASP A 284 18.69 18.77 -4.17
C ASP A 284 17.18 18.98 -4.32
N ASP A 285 16.60 18.54 -5.45
CA ASP A 285 15.16 18.62 -5.69
C ASP A 285 14.38 17.74 -4.71
N ALA A 286 14.84 16.50 -4.45
CA ALA A 286 14.24 15.62 -3.45
C ALA A 286 14.35 16.18 -2.02
N ALA A 287 15.47 16.80 -1.65
CA ALA A 287 15.64 17.45 -0.36
C ALA A 287 14.72 18.66 -0.21
N LYS A 288 14.57 19.47 -1.26
CA LYS A 288 13.62 20.60 -1.30
C LYS A 288 12.18 20.16 -1.18
N ASP A 289 11.81 19.07 -1.84
CA ASP A 289 10.46 18.51 -1.76
C ASP A 289 10.20 17.92 -0.36
N TRP A 290 11.17 17.22 0.22
CA TRP A 290 11.06 16.74 1.60
C TRP A 290 10.89 17.89 2.62
N LEU A 291 11.63 18.99 2.41
CA LEU A 291 11.47 20.21 3.20
C LEU A 291 10.14 20.94 2.96
N ARG A 292 9.54 20.80 1.77
CA ARG A 292 8.23 21.39 1.43
C ARG A 292 7.07 20.60 2.00
N PHE A 293 7.17 19.27 2.02
CA PHE A 293 6.04 18.36 2.30
C PHE A 293 6.13 17.65 3.65
N SER A 294 7.22 17.80 4.42
CA SER A 294 7.29 17.20 5.77
C SER A 294 6.25 17.83 6.72
N LEU A 295 5.39 16.97 7.27
CA LEU A 295 4.35 17.31 8.26
C LEU A 295 4.94 17.89 9.56
N ASP A 296 6.22 17.62 9.83
CA ASP A 296 6.95 18.06 11.02
C ASP A 296 7.22 19.58 11.07
N ARG A 297 6.88 20.33 10.02
CA ARG A 297 7.12 21.78 9.98
C ARG A 297 6.22 22.55 10.96
N GLU A 298 5.00 22.06 11.21
CA GLU A 298 4.10 22.62 12.22
C GLU A 298 4.48 22.17 13.64
N GLY A 299 4.79 20.88 13.81
CA GLY A 299 5.27 20.32 15.08
C GLY A 299 6.57 20.99 15.55
N GLY A 300 7.54 21.18 14.66
CA GLY A 300 8.84 21.79 14.97
C GLY A 300 8.81 23.31 15.13
N ARG A 301 7.84 24.03 14.53
CA ARG A 301 7.60 25.46 14.83
C ARG A 301 6.88 25.62 16.16
N LYS A 302 5.89 24.78 16.44
CA LYS A 302 5.16 24.74 17.70
C LYS A 302 6.10 24.39 18.85
N GLN A 303 6.91 23.34 18.72
CA GLN A 303 7.92 22.96 19.70
C GLN A 303 8.97 24.06 19.89
N ARG A 304 9.43 24.76 18.85
CA ARG A 304 10.35 25.91 19.00
C ARG A 304 9.69 27.11 19.71
N ARG A 305 8.39 27.33 19.49
CA ARG A 305 7.61 28.39 20.15
C ARG A 305 7.32 28.05 21.61
N GLU A 306 7.00 26.79 21.90
CA GLU A 306 6.84 26.24 23.25
C GLU A 306 8.16 26.23 24.02
N ARG A 307 9.28 25.86 23.37
CA ARG A 307 10.62 25.96 23.99
C ARG A 307 10.99 27.42 24.29
N LYS A 308 10.70 28.36 23.38
CA LYS A 308 10.90 29.80 23.64
C LYS A 308 10.01 30.32 24.76
N ASN A 309 8.75 29.91 24.82
CA ASN A 309 7.83 30.33 25.89
C ASN A 309 8.23 29.73 27.25
N ASN A 310 8.72 28.49 27.30
CA ASN A 310 9.23 27.88 28.53
C ASN A 310 10.56 28.48 29.00
N ILE A 311 11.44 28.90 28.09
CA ILE A 311 12.67 29.63 28.45
C ILE A 311 12.31 31.01 29.01
N ASN A 312 11.42 31.78 28.35
CA ASN A 312 10.99 33.08 28.85
C ASN A 312 10.22 32.99 30.20
N ASN A 313 9.52 31.90 30.45
CA ASN A 313 8.85 31.64 31.73
C ASN A 313 9.84 31.26 32.84
N ASN A 314 10.95 30.58 32.52
CA ASN A 314 12.01 30.30 33.50
C ASN A 314 12.84 31.56 33.80
N ASP A 315 13.09 32.42 32.80
CA ASP A 315 13.78 33.69 33.02
C ASP A 315 12.92 34.66 33.87
N THR A 316 11.59 34.62 33.75
CA THR A 316 10.70 35.43 34.62
C THR A 316 10.55 34.85 36.03
N VAL A 317 10.76 33.55 36.23
CA VAL A 317 10.80 32.92 37.56
C VAL A 317 12.17 33.13 38.22
N GLU A 318 13.28 33.11 37.49
CA GLU A 318 14.61 33.45 38.03
C GLU A 318 14.73 34.94 38.40
N ILE A 319 14.15 35.85 37.61
CA ILE A 319 14.12 37.28 37.96
C ILE A 319 13.27 37.55 39.22
N GLN A 320 12.18 36.80 39.45
CA GLN A 320 11.39 36.93 40.69
C GLN A 320 12.10 36.36 41.92
N ILE A 321 12.99 35.37 41.77
CA ILE A 321 13.75 34.79 42.89
C ILE A 321 14.99 35.65 43.23
N GLU A 322 15.52 36.44 42.28
CA GLU A 322 16.60 37.41 42.54
C GLU A 322 16.10 38.76 43.11
N GLU A 323 14.88 39.20 42.77
CA GLU A 323 14.29 40.44 43.35
C GLU A 323 13.82 40.27 44.81
N ASP A 324 13.47 39.05 45.25
CA ASP A 324 13.11 38.78 46.66
C ASP A 324 14.33 38.57 47.59
N ASN A 325 15.54 38.36 47.04
CA ASN A 325 16.78 38.14 47.81
C ASN A 325 17.68 39.39 47.94
N THR A 326 17.28 40.54 47.41
CA THR A 326 18.04 41.80 47.50
C THR A 326 17.32 42.92 48.26
N ARG A 327 16.24 42.59 48.99
CA ARG A 327 15.47 43.54 49.82
C ARG A 327 15.37 43.12 51.28
N GLY A 328 16.51 42.72 51.83
CA GLY A 328 16.64 42.35 53.24
C GLY A 328 18.09 42.42 53.68
N ASP A 329 18.71 43.60 53.57
CA ASP A 329 19.86 44.05 54.36
C ASP A 329 20.14 45.53 54.05
N ASP A 330 19.35 46.42 54.68
CA ASP A 330 19.74 47.80 54.95
C ASP A 330 19.33 48.10 56.40
N GLN A 331 20.35 48.17 57.26
CA GLN A 331 20.32 48.64 58.64
C GLN A 331 21.22 49.88 58.72
#